data_AF-W9BZT7-F1
#
_entry.id   AF-W9BZT7-F1
#
_cell.length_a   1.000
_cell.length_b   1.000
_cell.length_c   1.000
_cell.angle_alpha   90.00
_cell.angle_beta   90.00
_cell.angle_gamma   90.00
#
_symmetry.space_group_name_H-M   'P 1'
#
loop_
_entity.id
_entity.type
_entity.pdbx_description
1 polymer ?
#
loop_
_entity_poly.entity_id
_entity_poly.type
_entity_poly.pdbx_seq_one_letter_code
_entity_poly.pdbx_strand_id
1 'polypeptide(L)' 'MGMTTPVKAGVPLLGIIFLALAIFKFVQGDGWVVWAILAFLFGGFGIFSRNRSGGNQS' A
#
# COMPACT_ATOMS: atom_id res chain seq x y z
N MET A 1 -8.54 28.22 5.21
CA MET A 1 -7.95 27.30 6.20
C MET A 1 -7.94 25.90 5.56
N GLY A 2 -6.87 25.56 4.86
CA GLY A 2 -6.80 24.30 4.10
C GLY A 2 -6.65 23.13 5.08
N MET A 3 -7.67 22.28 5.18
CA MET A 3 -7.54 20.98 5.82
C MET A 3 -6.58 20.13 4.98
N THR A 4 -5.31 20.09 5.35
CA THR A 4 -4.33 19.17 4.77
C THR A 4 -4.75 17.76 5.14
N THR A 5 -5.43 17.06 4.25
CA THR A 5 -5.86 15.68 4.47
C THR A 5 -4.64 14.76 4.42
N PRO A 6 -4.15 14.22 5.57
CA PRO A 6 -2.93 13.41 5.61
C PRO A 6 -3.17 11.96 5.15
N VAL A 7 -4.36 11.66 4.62
CA VAL A 7 -4.82 10.30 4.29
C VAL A 7 -4.03 9.70 3.11
N LYS A 8 -3.42 10.55 2.27
CA LYS A 8 -2.78 10.12 1.01
C LYS A 8 -1.46 9.34 1.19
N ALA A 9 -0.82 9.43 2.36
CA ALA A 9 0.49 8.80 2.63
C ALA A 9 0.41 7.48 3.43
N GLY A 10 -0.71 7.18 4.08
CA GLY A 10 -0.83 5.99 4.95
C GLY A 10 -0.99 4.67 4.19
N VAL A 11 -1.70 4.70 3.05
CA VAL A 11 -2.02 3.49 2.26
C VAL A 11 -0.77 2.77 1.72
N PRO A 12 0.22 3.47 1.12
CA PRO A 12 1.43 2.81 0.63
C PRO A 12 2.28 2.19 1.76
N LEU A 13 2.34 2.85 2.91
CA LEU A 13 3.11 2.37 4.07
C LEU A 13 2.53 1.06 4.62
N LEU A 14 1.20 0.96 4.68
CA LEU A 14 0.53 -0.28 5.09
C LEU A 14 0.84 -1.46 4.16
N GLY A 15 0.90 -1.23 2.85
CA GLY A 15 1.30 -2.27 1.89
C GLY A 15 2.70 -2.84 2.16
N ILE A 16 3.66 -1.99 2.49
CA ILE A 16 5.04 -2.40 2.82
C ILE A 16 5.07 -3.23 4.12
N ILE A 17 4.32 -2.81 5.13
CA ILE A 17 4.24 -3.53 6.42
C ILE A 17 3.65 -4.92 6.23
N PHE A 18 2.55 -5.04 5.47
CA PHE A 18 1.95 -6.34 5.17
C PHE A 18 2.87 -7.22 4.32
N LEU A 19 3.66 -6.65 3.40
CA LEU A 19 4.63 -7.39 2.62
C LEU A 19 5.73 -8.00 3.51
N ALA A 20 6.25 -7.22 4.45
CA ALA A 20 7.24 -7.71 5.41
C ALA A 20 6.67 -8.85 6.28
N LEU A 21 5.43 -8.72 6.76
CA LEU A 21 4.74 -9.78 7.49
C LEU A 21 4.50 -11.03 6.64
N ALA A 22 4.17 -10.87 5.36
CA ALA A 22 4.00 -11.99 4.44
C ALA A 22 5.29 -12.78 4.26
N ILE A 23 6.43 -12.10 4.06
CA ILE A 23 7.75 -12.75 3.96
C ILE A 23 8.09 -13.45 5.27
N PHE A 24 7.86 -12.80 6.41
CA PHE A 24 8.14 -13.38 7.72
C PHE A 24 7.29 -14.64 7.98
N LYS A 25 5.99 -14.59 7.69
CA LYS A 25 5.09 -15.74 7.81
C LYS A 25 5.40 -16.85 6.82
N PHE A 26 5.84 -16.50 5.61
CA PHE A 26 6.28 -17.46 4.60
C PHE A 26 7.47 -18.28 5.09
N VAL A 27 8.46 -17.61 5.70
CA VAL A 27 9.63 -18.28 6.29
C VAL A 27 9.23 -19.14 7.50
N GLN A 28 8.20 -18.73 8.26
CA GLN A 28 7.63 -19.55 9.34
C GLN A 28 6.81 -20.76 8.85
N GLY A 29 6.52 -20.86 7.54
CA GLY A 29 5.71 -21.93 6.97
C GLY A 29 4.22 -21.86 7.34
N ASP A 30 3.79 -20.73 7.89
CA ASP A 30 2.47 -20.51 8.48
C ASP A 30 1.71 -19.46 7.68
N GLY A 31 0.37 -19.42 7.77
CA GLY A 31 -0.56 -18.75 6.85
C GLY A 31 -0.13 -17.39 6.25
N TRP A 32 0.76 -17.41 5.26
CA TRP A 32 1.40 -16.23 4.66
C TRP A 32 0.56 -15.62 3.55
N VAL A 33 -0.34 -16.41 2.97
CA VAL A 33 -1.19 -16.04 1.84
C VAL A 33 -2.06 -14.83 2.16
N VAL A 34 -2.67 -14.78 3.35
CA VAL A 34 -3.50 -13.64 3.77
C VAL A 34 -2.69 -12.35 3.82
N TRP A 35 -1.49 -12.41 4.37
CA TRP A 35 -0.59 -11.26 4.46
C TRP A 35 -0.10 -10.81 3.09
N ALA A 36 0.18 -11.76 2.18
CA ALA A 36 0.57 -11.47 0.81
C ALA A 36 -0.56 -10.80 0.01
N ILE A 37 -1.80 -11.25 0.19
CA ILE A 37 -2.98 -10.64 -0.44
C ILE A 37 -3.18 -9.21 0.10
N LEU A 38 -3.05 -8.99 1.41
CA LEU A 38 -3.12 -7.64 2.00
C LEU A 38 -2.01 -6.73 1.46
N ALA A 39 -0.78 -7.23 1.39
CA ALA A 39 0.35 -6.51 0.80
C ALA A 39 0.07 -6.10 -0.65
N PHE A 40 -0.50 -7.00 -1.44
CA PHE A 40 -0.85 -6.74 -2.84
C PHE A 40 -1.99 -5.71 -2.97
N LEU A 41 -3.03 -5.83 -2.14
CA LEU A 41 -4.17 -4.91 -2.13
C LEU A 41 -3.73 -3.50 -1.73
N PHE A 42 -2.96 -3.35 -0.65
CA PHE A 42 -2.56 -2.04 -0.13
C PHE A 42 -1.34 -1.46 -0.85
N GLY A 43 -0.40 -2.30 -1.29
CA GLY A 43 0.80 -1.90 -2.04
C GLY A 43 0.51 -1.64 -3.52
N GLY A 44 -0.34 -2.45 -4.16
CA GLY A 44 -0.68 -2.33 -5.57
C GLY A 44 -1.63 -1.17 -5.89
N PHE A 45 -2.67 -0.95 -5.06
CA PHE A 45 -3.61 0.16 -5.29
C PHE A 45 -3.00 1.54 -5.06
N GLY A 46 -2.04 1.67 -4.13
CA GLY A 46 -1.38 2.94 -3.83
C GLY A 46 -0.57 3.50 -5.02
N ILE A 47 0.00 2.62 -5.83
CA ILE A 47 0.82 2.98 -7.00
C ILE A 47 -0.08 3.46 -8.16
N PHE A 48 -1.26 2.86 -8.33
CA PHE A 48 -2.20 3.20 -9.41
C PHE A 48 -2.83 4.60 -9.28
N SER A 49 -2.90 5.14 -8.06
CA SER A 49 -3.46 6.47 -7.81
C SER A 49 -2.47 7.62 -8.12
N ARG A 50 -1.16 7.33 -8.20
CA ARG A 50 -0.12 8.36 -8.41
C ARG A 50 -0.12 8.92 -9.84
N ASN A 51 -0.65 8.18 -10.82
CA ASN A 51 -0.70 8.60 -12.23
C ASN A 51 -1.85 9.55 -12.61
N ARG A 52 -2.74 9.93 -11.68
CA ARG A 52 -3.79 10.95 -11.97
C ARG A 52 -3.41 12.39 -11.63
N SER A 53 -2.14 12.69 -11.36
CA SER A 53 -1.70 14.06 -11.02
C SER A 53 -0.81 14.71 -12.10
N GLY A 54 -0.87 14.23 -13.34
CA GLY A 54 -0.03 14.69 -14.45
C GLY A 54 -0.78 15.32 -15.62
N GLY A 55 -1.98 15.87 -15.45
CA GLY A 55 -2.71 16.48 -16.56
C GLY A 55 -3.85 17.38 -16.13
N ASN A 56 -3.53 18.62 -15.73
CA ASN A 56 -4.13 19.81 -16.33
C ASN A 56 -3.40 21.05 -15.78
N GLN A 57 -2.35 21.45 -16.49
CA GLN A 57 -1.74 22.77 -16.38
C GLN A 57 -2.12 23.49 -17.69
N SER A 58 -3.28 24.16 -17.69
CA SER A 58 -3.70 25.19 -18.65
C SER A 58 -4.98 25.85 -18.13
#